data_AF-A0A101IPA9-F1
#
_entry.id   AF-A0A101IPA9-F1
#
_cell.length_a   1.000
_cell.length_b   1.000
_cell.length_c   1.000
_cell.angle_alpha   90.00
_cell.angle_beta   90.00
_cell.angle_gamma   90.00
#
_symmetry.space_group_name_H-M   'P 1'
#
loop_
_entity.id
_entity.type
_entity.pdbx_description
1 polymer ?
#
loop_
_entity_poly.entity_id
_entity_poly.type
_entity_poly.pdbx_seq_one_letter_code
_entity_poly.pdbx_strand_id
1 'polypeptide(L)'
;MKRKSSNEDLHKANVAKKDEFYTQLVDIEKELKYYKKQFYGKVVYCNCDDPFESNFFKYFAANFNSLGLKKLITTSYNKSPIAGRQLPLFEMEGLKPIKPSAPLKDNGDFRSEECIKLLKEADIVVTNPPFSLFREYVTQLVEHKKKFLIMGNQNAITYKEIFKLIKENKMWLGQSLNGKNILFQIPDYYESYYKIIDGKKYAFPKGVVWFTNFDVPKRSEELVLYKKYDKKEYPKFDNYDAINIDRTEQIPMDYTGVMGVPITFLHKYNPDQFEIVGLGNSRDNFTPNKNYQNPYKILRDGTKQNGNAINCVLAIESKIKPDGIYYISDNSKYLIAPYARILIRNKKII
;
A
#
# COMPACT_ATOMS: atom_id res chain seq x y z
N MET A 1 -26.05 32.47 15.32
CA MET A 1 -25.31 31.24 14.92
C MET A 1 -24.64 31.48 13.57
N LYS A 2 -23.32 31.74 13.54
CA LYS A 2 -22.56 31.92 12.29
C LYS A 2 -22.03 30.55 11.84
N ARG A 3 -22.50 30.05 10.69
CA ARG A 3 -21.90 28.92 9.97
C ARG A 3 -20.50 29.35 9.50
N LYS A 4 -19.46 28.68 9.99
CA LYS A 4 -18.13 28.65 9.36
C LYS A 4 -18.04 27.35 8.57
N SER A 5 -18.16 27.41 7.24
CA SER A 5 -17.74 26.33 6.33
C SER A 5 -16.39 26.76 5.73
N SER A 6 -15.27 26.09 6.01
CA SER A 6 -14.87 24.80 5.42
C SER A 6 -14.28 24.93 3.99
N ASN A 7 -13.42 25.92 3.75
CA ASN A 7 -12.58 25.92 2.55
C ASN A 7 -11.56 24.75 2.57
N GLU A 8 -11.14 24.30 3.75
CA GLU A 8 -10.26 23.14 3.90
C GLU A 8 -10.97 21.82 3.56
N ASP A 9 -12.23 21.62 3.97
CA ASP A 9 -12.91 20.35 3.67
C ASP A 9 -13.38 20.27 2.21
N LEU A 10 -13.62 21.40 1.54
CA LEU A 10 -13.84 21.43 0.09
C LEU A 10 -12.60 21.02 -0.71
N HIS A 11 -11.41 21.48 -0.31
CA HIS A 11 -10.16 21.03 -0.93
C HIS A 11 -9.89 19.56 -0.65
N LYS A 12 -10.09 19.07 0.58
CA LYS A 12 -9.93 17.66 0.94
C LYS A 12 -10.91 16.74 0.21
N ALA A 13 -12.18 17.14 0.08
CA ALA A 13 -13.19 16.40 -0.67
C ALA A 13 -12.87 16.34 -2.18
N ASN A 14 -12.32 17.41 -2.76
CA ASN A 14 -11.86 17.41 -4.15
C ASN A 14 -10.61 16.53 -4.37
N VAL A 15 -9.76 16.36 -3.36
CA VAL A 15 -8.63 15.43 -3.40
C VAL A 15 -9.11 13.97 -3.34
N ALA A 16 -10.06 13.66 -2.45
CA ALA A 16 -10.65 12.32 -2.34
C ALA A 16 -11.37 11.86 -3.63
N LYS A 17 -12.05 12.79 -4.33
CA LYS A 17 -12.67 12.50 -5.64
C LYS A 17 -11.67 11.96 -6.67
N LYS A 18 -10.42 12.47 -6.67
CA LYS A 18 -9.39 12.06 -7.65
C LYS A 18 -8.80 10.66 -7.39
N ASP A 19 -9.34 9.89 -6.44
CA ASP A 19 -8.90 8.53 -6.13
C ASP A 19 -10.05 7.49 -6.20
N GLU A 20 -11.15 7.80 -6.89
CA GLU A 20 -12.29 6.89 -7.07
C GLU A 20 -11.95 5.74 -8.04
N PHE A 21 -11.46 4.62 -7.52
CA PHE A 21 -11.12 3.41 -8.28
C PHE A 21 -11.98 2.23 -7.83
N TYR A 22 -12.92 1.79 -8.69
CA TYR A 22 -13.79 0.67 -8.38
C TYR A 22 -13.08 -0.67 -8.62
N THR A 23 -12.84 -1.40 -7.53
CA THR A 23 -12.14 -2.69 -7.54
C THR A 23 -13.00 -3.77 -8.20
N GLN A 24 -12.41 -4.60 -9.05
CA GLN A 24 -13.12 -5.72 -9.66
C GLN A 24 -13.34 -6.88 -8.68
N LEU A 25 -14.49 -7.55 -8.79
CA LEU A 25 -14.84 -8.71 -7.95
C LEU A 25 -13.79 -9.82 -8.03
N VAL A 26 -13.28 -10.13 -9.22
CA VAL A 26 -12.27 -11.18 -9.43
C VAL A 26 -10.98 -10.93 -8.63
N ASP A 27 -10.59 -9.66 -8.45
CA ASP A 27 -9.38 -9.31 -7.71
C ASP A 27 -9.61 -9.36 -6.19
N ILE A 28 -10.83 -9.06 -5.74
CA ILE A 28 -11.29 -9.29 -4.36
C ILE A 28 -11.28 -10.79 -4.05
N GLU A 29 -11.91 -11.62 -4.89
CA GLU A 29 -11.99 -13.07 -4.68
C GLU A 29 -10.62 -13.76 -4.62
N LYS A 30 -9.69 -13.34 -5.51
CA LYS A 30 -8.31 -13.84 -5.53
C LYS A 30 -7.56 -13.60 -4.23
N GLU A 31 -7.84 -12.50 -3.54
CA GLU A 31 -7.23 -12.17 -2.26
C GLU A 31 -7.99 -12.81 -1.09
N LEU A 32 -9.31 -12.64 -1.03
CA LEU A 32 -10.09 -13.02 0.16
C LEU A 32 -10.12 -14.54 0.40
N LYS A 33 -9.84 -15.35 -0.62
CA LYS A 33 -9.73 -16.81 -0.46
C LYS A 33 -8.70 -17.26 0.59
N TYR A 34 -7.67 -16.44 0.87
CA TYR A 34 -6.64 -16.77 1.87
C TYR A 34 -7.05 -16.49 3.32
N TYR A 35 -8.16 -15.78 3.53
CA TYR A 35 -8.55 -15.26 4.86
C TYR A 35 -9.92 -15.76 5.34
N LYS A 36 -10.54 -16.72 4.65
CA LYS A 36 -11.91 -17.19 4.93
C LYS A 36 -12.13 -17.57 6.39
N LYS A 37 -11.18 -18.29 7.00
CA LYS A 37 -11.30 -18.77 8.40
C LYS A 37 -11.31 -17.61 9.40
N GLN A 38 -10.61 -16.52 9.09
CA GLN A 38 -10.47 -15.35 9.96
C GLN A 38 -11.76 -14.51 10.02
N PHE A 39 -12.70 -14.70 9.09
CA PHE A 39 -13.98 -13.98 9.05
C PHE A 39 -15.10 -14.60 9.89
N TYR A 40 -14.95 -15.86 10.32
CA TYR A 40 -16.01 -16.57 11.04
C TYR A 40 -16.38 -15.85 12.36
N GLY A 41 -17.69 -15.59 12.53
CA GLY A 41 -18.25 -14.91 13.69
C GLY A 41 -17.88 -13.43 13.80
N LYS A 42 -17.31 -12.81 12.75
CA LYS A 42 -16.83 -11.43 12.79
C LYS A 42 -17.83 -10.43 12.21
N VAL A 43 -17.71 -9.19 12.68
CA VAL A 43 -18.33 -8.02 12.09
C VAL A 43 -17.37 -7.40 11.08
N VAL A 44 -17.76 -7.43 9.80
CA VAL A 44 -16.97 -6.85 8.71
C VAL A 44 -17.51 -5.47 8.36
N TYR A 45 -16.62 -4.50 8.21
CA TYR A 45 -16.93 -3.16 7.76
C TYR A 45 -16.25 -2.86 6.41
N CYS A 46 -17.07 -2.52 5.44
CA CYS A 46 -16.65 -2.01 4.14
C CYS A 46 -17.08 -0.55 4.03
N ASN A 47 -16.24 0.38 4.50
CA ASN A 47 -16.43 1.79 4.18
C ASN A 47 -16.00 1.99 2.73
N CYS A 48 -16.98 2.02 1.84
CA CYS A 48 -16.76 2.10 0.40
C CYS A 48 -17.21 3.49 -0.10
N ASP A 49 -16.72 3.87 -1.28
CA ASP A 49 -17.19 5.10 -1.91
C ASP A 49 -18.69 5.02 -2.23
N ASP A 50 -19.13 3.84 -2.70
CA ASP A 50 -20.52 3.50 -2.97
C ASP A 50 -20.80 1.99 -2.68
N PRO A 51 -21.54 1.61 -1.61
CA PRO A 51 -21.95 0.25 -1.32
C PRO A 51 -22.73 -0.45 -2.44
N PHE A 52 -23.40 0.30 -3.31
CA PHE A 52 -24.29 -0.21 -4.36
C PHE A 52 -23.47 -0.67 -5.58
N GLU A 53 -22.42 0.06 -5.95
CA GLU A 53 -21.48 -0.34 -7.00
C GLU A 53 -20.31 -1.19 -6.45
N SER A 54 -20.01 -1.09 -5.15
CA SER A 54 -18.85 -1.75 -4.54
C SER A 54 -18.91 -3.26 -4.62
N ASN A 55 -17.92 -3.84 -5.31
CA ASN A 55 -17.74 -5.29 -5.35
C ASN A 55 -17.34 -5.87 -3.98
N PHE A 56 -16.88 -5.06 -3.02
CA PHE A 56 -16.66 -5.53 -1.65
C PHE A 56 -17.98 -5.90 -0.98
N PHE A 57 -18.98 -5.02 -1.06
CA PHE A 57 -20.31 -5.31 -0.53
C PHE A 57 -20.91 -6.52 -1.21
N LYS A 58 -20.90 -6.57 -2.55
CA LYS A 58 -21.43 -7.70 -3.33
C LYS A 58 -20.78 -9.03 -2.90
N TYR A 59 -19.45 -9.06 -2.75
CA TYR A 59 -18.74 -10.25 -2.30
C TYR A 59 -19.21 -10.71 -0.90
N PHE A 60 -19.20 -9.82 0.10
CA PHE A 60 -19.54 -10.20 1.46
C PHE A 60 -21.02 -10.49 1.66
N ALA A 61 -21.91 -9.80 0.95
CA ALA A 61 -23.34 -10.09 0.96
C ALA A 61 -23.60 -11.47 0.37
N ALA A 62 -23.06 -11.77 -0.81
CA ALA A 62 -23.21 -13.09 -1.46
C ALA A 62 -22.61 -14.25 -0.64
N ASN A 63 -21.55 -13.98 0.14
CA ASN A 63 -20.85 -14.98 0.94
C ASN A 63 -21.13 -14.89 2.45
N PHE A 64 -22.18 -14.16 2.87
CA PHE A 64 -22.42 -13.86 4.29
C PHE A 64 -22.52 -15.14 5.14
N ASN A 65 -23.38 -16.06 4.72
CA ASN A 65 -23.62 -17.33 5.42
C ASN A 65 -22.41 -18.27 5.28
N SER A 66 -21.78 -18.35 4.11
CA SER A 66 -20.66 -19.26 3.86
C SER A 66 -19.38 -18.86 4.61
N LEU A 67 -19.19 -17.55 4.86
CA LEU A 67 -18.14 -17.02 5.71
C LEU A 67 -18.50 -17.05 7.20
N GLY A 68 -19.76 -17.32 7.55
CA GLY A 68 -20.26 -17.31 8.92
C GLY A 68 -20.16 -15.92 9.56
N LEU A 69 -20.41 -14.85 8.81
CA LEU A 69 -20.33 -13.49 9.33
C LEU A 69 -21.38 -13.23 10.40
N LYS A 70 -21.01 -12.45 11.43
CA LYS A 70 -21.95 -11.99 12.45
C LYS A 70 -22.77 -10.80 11.95
N LYS A 71 -22.11 -9.86 11.27
CA LYS A 71 -22.71 -8.63 10.75
C LYS A 71 -21.86 -8.08 9.63
N LEU A 72 -22.50 -7.47 8.63
CA LEU A 72 -21.87 -6.70 7.57
C LEU A 72 -22.30 -5.24 7.72
N ILE A 73 -21.33 -4.34 7.80
CA ILE A 73 -21.53 -2.89 7.87
C ILE A 73 -20.99 -2.30 6.57
N THR A 74 -21.74 -1.40 5.96
CA THR A 74 -21.30 -0.65 4.79
C THR A 74 -21.70 0.81 4.90
N THR A 75 -20.82 1.71 4.49
CA THR A 75 -21.10 3.15 4.36
C THR A 75 -20.71 3.62 2.97
N SER A 76 -21.40 4.65 2.46
CA SER A 76 -21.08 5.42 1.24
C SER A 76 -20.83 6.88 1.57
N TYR A 77 -20.17 7.58 0.65
CA TYR A 77 -20.29 9.03 0.60
C TYR A 77 -21.73 9.45 0.19
N ASN A 78 -22.31 10.42 0.91
CA ASN A 78 -23.73 10.84 0.82
C ASN A 78 -24.10 11.54 -0.52
N LYS A 79 -23.20 11.55 -1.51
CA LYS A 79 -23.45 12.07 -2.87
C LYS A 79 -23.69 10.98 -3.90
N SER A 80 -23.73 9.70 -3.51
CA SER A 80 -24.21 8.65 -4.39
C SER A 80 -25.64 9.00 -4.84
N PRO A 81 -25.98 8.96 -6.15
CA PRO A 81 -27.31 9.27 -6.66
C PRO A 81 -28.43 8.40 -6.08
N ILE A 82 -28.07 7.36 -5.31
CA ILE A 82 -28.94 6.33 -4.75
C ILE A 82 -28.87 6.33 -3.21
N ALA A 83 -28.07 7.21 -2.59
CA ALA A 83 -27.97 7.35 -1.13
C ALA A 83 -29.37 7.59 -0.53
N GLY A 84 -29.76 6.71 0.41
CA GLY A 84 -31.05 6.78 1.11
C GLY A 84 -32.24 6.12 0.40
N ARG A 85 -32.06 5.40 -0.72
CA ARG A 85 -33.12 4.56 -1.31
C ARG A 85 -33.11 3.15 -0.71
N GLN A 86 -34.31 2.63 -0.37
CA GLN A 86 -34.49 1.23 0.01
C GLN A 86 -34.30 0.34 -1.23
N LEU A 87 -33.35 -0.59 -1.17
CA LEU A 87 -33.10 -1.51 -2.29
C LEU A 87 -33.99 -2.75 -2.21
N PRO A 88 -34.44 -3.26 -3.38
CA PRO A 88 -34.89 -4.63 -3.50
C PRO A 88 -33.67 -5.55 -3.46
N LEU A 89 -33.14 -5.82 -2.27
CA LEU A 89 -31.97 -6.67 -2.05
C LEU A 89 -32.28 -8.18 -2.21
N PHE A 90 -33.38 -8.53 -2.87
CA PHE A 90 -34.13 -9.77 -2.66
C PHE A 90 -34.30 -10.64 -3.88
N GLU A 91 -33.24 -10.92 -4.63
CA GLU A 91 -33.26 -12.07 -5.56
C GLU A 91 -31.90 -12.76 -5.60
N MET A 92 -31.30 -13.02 -4.42
CA MET A 92 -30.28 -14.05 -4.28
C MET A 92 -30.86 -15.12 -3.36
N GLU A 93 -31.17 -16.29 -3.92
CA GLU A 93 -31.68 -17.45 -3.17
C GLU A 93 -30.82 -17.70 -1.92
N GLY A 94 -31.45 -17.59 -0.74
CA GLY A 94 -30.83 -17.92 0.54
C GLY A 94 -30.33 -16.75 1.41
N LEU A 95 -30.44 -15.49 0.99
CA LEU A 95 -30.15 -14.34 1.86
C LEU A 95 -31.39 -13.89 2.65
N LYS A 96 -31.29 -13.88 3.98
CA LYS A 96 -32.26 -13.18 4.83
C LYS A 96 -32.24 -11.69 4.51
N PRO A 97 -33.37 -10.97 4.65
CA PRO A 97 -33.44 -9.52 4.60
C PRO A 97 -32.30 -8.80 5.32
N ILE A 98 -31.31 -8.29 4.58
CA ILE A 98 -30.41 -7.27 5.11
C ILE A 98 -31.22 -5.97 5.10
N LYS A 99 -31.79 -5.60 6.25
CA LYS A 99 -32.45 -4.29 6.40
C LYS A 99 -31.37 -3.19 6.32
N PRO A 100 -31.45 -2.26 5.36
CA PRO A 100 -30.58 -1.09 5.37
C PRO A 100 -30.81 -0.30 6.66
N SER A 101 -29.73 0.11 7.33
CA SER A 101 -29.84 1.13 8.38
C SER A 101 -30.22 2.48 7.78
N ALA A 102 -30.73 3.39 8.61
CA ALA A 102 -31.06 4.76 8.20
C ALA A 102 -29.89 5.44 7.45
N PRO A 103 -30.18 6.41 6.57
CA PRO A 103 -29.15 7.18 5.87
C PRO A 103 -28.16 7.80 6.87
N LEU A 104 -26.89 7.90 6.46
CA LEU A 104 -25.89 8.63 7.24
C LEU A 104 -26.32 10.09 7.41
N LYS A 105 -26.07 10.64 8.60
CA LYS A 105 -26.35 12.05 8.90
C LYS A 105 -25.31 12.96 8.23
N ASP A 106 -24.07 12.49 8.15
CA ASP A 106 -22.95 13.22 7.57
C ASP A 106 -22.64 12.76 6.13
N ASN A 107 -21.50 13.21 5.60
CA ASN A 107 -21.10 12.99 4.22
C ASN A 107 -20.50 11.60 3.94
N GLY A 108 -20.27 10.75 4.96
CA GLY A 108 -19.63 9.43 4.81
C GLY A 108 -18.10 9.42 4.88
N ASP A 109 -17.46 10.55 5.23
CA ASP A 109 -16.02 10.58 5.51
C ASP A 109 -15.69 9.64 6.68
N PHE A 110 -14.66 8.80 6.51
CA PHE A 110 -14.19 7.85 7.54
C PHE A 110 -13.78 8.53 8.85
N ARG A 111 -13.50 9.84 8.81
CA ARG A 111 -13.20 10.68 9.98
C ARG A 111 -14.44 11.14 10.75
N SER A 112 -15.64 11.05 10.17
CA SER A 112 -16.87 11.49 10.82
C SER A 112 -17.14 10.66 12.09
N GLU A 113 -17.76 11.27 13.10
CA GLU A 113 -18.10 10.57 14.34
C GLU A 113 -18.99 9.35 14.10
N GLU A 114 -19.89 9.44 13.11
CA GLU A 114 -20.77 8.35 12.71
C GLU A 114 -19.98 7.17 12.13
N CYS A 115 -19.07 7.42 11.17
CA CYS A 115 -18.21 6.37 10.62
C CYS A 115 -17.26 5.78 11.67
N ILE A 116 -16.77 6.59 12.61
CA ILE A 116 -15.93 6.11 13.73
C ILE A 116 -16.74 5.21 14.68
N LYS A 117 -18.01 5.51 14.95
CA LYS A 117 -18.88 4.63 15.77
C LYS A 117 -19.07 3.27 15.09
N LEU A 118 -19.32 3.26 13.78
CA LEU A 118 -19.42 2.04 12.98
C LEU A 118 -18.09 1.26 12.94
N LEU A 119 -16.98 1.96 12.77
CA LEU A 119 -15.63 1.37 12.84
C LEU A 119 -15.40 0.69 14.19
N LYS A 120 -15.79 1.33 15.29
CA LYS A 120 -15.65 0.77 16.65
C LYS A 120 -16.43 -0.53 16.81
N GLU A 121 -17.62 -0.66 16.21
CA GLU A 121 -18.42 -1.89 16.21
C GLU A 121 -17.77 -3.02 15.40
N ALA A 122 -17.04 -2.69 14.33
CA ALA A 122 -16.45 -3.68 13.44
C ALA A 122 -15.24 -4.40 14.03
N ASP A 123 -15.06 -5.69 13.72
CA ASP A 123 -13.84 -6.43 14.03
C ASP A 123 -12.80 -6.27 12.93
N ILE A 124 -13.27 -6.28 11.68
CA ILE A 124 -12.44 -6.33 10.47
C ILE A 124 -12.88 -5.24 9.51
N VAL A 125 -11.91 -4.55 8.91
CA VAL A 125 -12.13 -3.58 7.83
C VAL A 125 -11.59 -4.13 6.51
N VAL A 126 -12.43 -4.15 5.47
CA VAL A 126 -12.04 -4.61 4.12
C VAL A 126 -12.52 -3.63 3.07
N THR A 127 -11.61 -2.90 2.43
CA THR A 127 -11.98 -1.84 1.46
C THR A 127 -10.82 -1.41 0.55
N ASN A 128 -11.12 -0.53 -0.40
CA ASN A 128 -10.16 0.25 -1.18
C ASN A 128 -10.25 1.73 -0.74
N PRO A 129 -9.44 2.18 0.24
CA PRO A 129 -9.49 3.57 0.70
C PRO A 129 -8.86 4.54 -0.32
N PRO A 130 -9.18 5.84 -0.25
CA PRO A 130 -8.52 6.85 -1.08
C PRO A 130 -7.00 6.82 -0.89
N PHE A 131 -6.24 6.66 -1.97
CA PHE A 131 -4.78 6.47 -1.88
C PHE A 131 -4.06 7.70 -1.33
N SER A 132 -4.56 8.91 -1.59
CA SER A 132 -4.06 10.16 -0.99
C SER A 132 -4.20 10.20 0.55
N LEU A 133 -5.17 9.49 1.11
CA LEU A 133 -5.46 9.46 2.55
C LEU A 133 -4.98 8.17 3.23
N PHE A 134 -4.25 7.31 2.50
CA PHE A 134 -3.87 5.97 2.96
C PHE A 134 -3.12 5.97 4.31
N ARG A 135 -2.18 6.90 4.52
CA ARG A 135 -1.41 7.00 5.79
C ARG A 135 -2.33 7.26 6.97
N GLU A 136 -3.19 8.26 6.85
CA GLU A 136 -4.13 8.66 7.89
C GLU A 136 -5.15 7.56 8.18
N TYR A 137 -5.65 6.92 7.12
CA TYR A 137 -6.58 5.82 7.23
C TYR A 137 -5.97 4.62 7.98
N VAL A 138 -4.75 4.19 7.62
CA VAL A 138 -4.03 3.12 8.34
C VAL A 138 -3.80 3.49 9.80
N THR A 139 -3.41 4.74 10.10
CA THR A 139 -3.24 5.21 11.49
C THR A 139 -4.53 5.03 12.29
N GLN A 140 -5.68 5.44 11.75
CA GLN A 140 -6.98 5.27 12.40
C GLN A 140 -7.30 3.78 12.66
N LEU A 141 -7.05 2.90 11.69
CA LEU A 141 -7.29 1.46 11.86
C LEU A 141 -6.40 0.85 12.96
N VAL A 142 -5.14 1.28 13.04
CA VAL A 142 -4.19 0.83 14.07
C VAL A 142 -4.59 1.35 15.46
N GLU A 143 -4.96 2.62 15.58
CA GLU A 143 -5.42 3.22 16.85
C GLU A 143 -6.66 2.51 17.40
N HIS A 144 -7.59 2.14 16.51
CA HIS A 144 -8.77 1.36 16.87
C HIS A 144 -8.54 -0.15 16.91
N LYS A 145 -7.29 -0.62 16.80
CA LYS A 145 -6.86 -2.03 16.90
C LYS A 145 -7.62 -2.96 15.94
N LYS A 146 -7.94 -2.48 14.74
CA LYS A 146 -8.72 -3.24 13.77
C LYS A 146 -7.86 -4.26 13.03
N LYS A 147 -8.46 -5.40 12.73
CA LYS A 147 -7.94 -6.27 11.67
C LYS A 147 -8.35 -5.69 10.33
N PHE A 148 -7.49 -5.77 9.33
CA PHE A 148 -7.81 -5.16 8.04
C PHE A 148 -7.19 -5.89 6.86
N LEU A 149 -7.85 -5.72 5.72
CA LEU A 149 -7.37 -6.10 4.39
C LEU A 149 -7.77 -4.97 3.43
N ILE A 150 -6.82 -4.10 3.10
CA ILE A 150 -7.10 -2.86 2.38
C ILE A 150 -6.21 -2.71 1.16
N MET A 151 -6.70 -2.06 0.12
CA MET A 151 -5.89 -1.78 -1.06
C MET A 151 -5.10 -0.49 -0.91
N GLY A 152 -3.95 -0.41 -1.57
CA GLY A 152 -3.12 0.78 -1.57
C GLY A 152 -2.11 0.76 -2.70
N ASN A 153 -1.44 1.88 -2.90
CA ASN A 153 -0.30 1.93 -3.81
C ASN A 153 0.95 1.33 -3.14
N GLN A 154 1.74 0.54 -3.88
CA GLN A 154 2.96 -0.11 -3.40
C GLN A 154 3.99 0.91 -2.88
N ASN A 155 4.03 2.12 -3.44
CA ASN A 155 4.90 3.18 -2.93
C ASN A 155 4.61 3.55 -1.46
N ALA A 156 3.41 3.25 -0.96
CA ALA A 156 3.07 3.48 0.44
C ALA A 156 4.00 2.74 1.41
N ILE A 157 4.62 1.62 0.99
CA ILE A 157 5.67 0.92 1.75
C ILE A 157 6.77 1.86 2.22
N THR A 158 7.09 2.90 1.44
CA THR A 158 8.17 3.84 1.74
C THR A 158 7.78 4.97 2.68
N TYR A 159 6.49 5.09 3.02
CA TYR A 159 5.99 6.13 3.91
C TYR A 159 6.39 5.80 5.35
N LYS A 160 6.79 6.82 6.11
CA LYS A 160 7.37 6.68 7.46
C LYS A 160 6.53 5.80 8.39
N GLU A 161 5.23 6.06 8.50
CA GLU A 161 4.33 5.35 9.39
C GLU A 161 4.03 3.93 8.90
N ILE A 162 3.91 3.76 7.58
CA ILE A 162 3.64 2.45 6.96
C ILE A 162 4.86 1.55 7.09
N PHE A 163 6.05 2.03 6.76
CA PHE A 163 7.29 1.26 6.87
C PHE A 163 7.56 0.85 8.32
N LYS A 164 7.29 1.74 9.29
CA LYS A 164 7.41 1.42 10.71
C LYS A 164 6.57 0.19 11.09
N LEU A 165 5.31 0.13 10.66
CA LEU A 165 4.45 -1.02 10.90
C LEU A 165 4.97 -2.31 10.24
N ILE A 166 5.53 -2.20 9.04
CA ILE A 166 6.12 -3.34 8.32
C ILE A 166 7.36 -3.86 9.06
N LYS A 167 8.27 -2.95 9.43
CA LYS A 167 9.50 -3.27 10.18
C LYS A 167 9.19 -3.92 11.53
N GLU A 168 8.18 -3.42 12.23
CA GLU A 168 7.72 -3.97 13.52
C GLU A 168 6.85 -5.23 13.36
N ASN A 169 6.71 -5.77 12.15
CA ASN A 169 5.92 -6.96 11.84
C ASN A 169 4.43 -6.85 12.25
N LYS A 170 3.87 -5.63 12.17
CA LYS A 170 2.46 -5.31 12.50
C LYS A 170 1.57 -5.17 11.26
N MET A 171 2.17 -5.09 10.07
CA MET A 171 1.48 -5.01 8.78
C MET A 171 2.36 -5.59 7.67
N TRP A 172 1.77 -6.18 6.65
CA TRP A 172 2.45 -6.77 5.50
C TRP A 172 1.58 -6.68 4.24
N LEU A 173 2.14 -7.12 3.11
CA LEU A 173 1.41 -7.18 1.85
C LEU A 173 0.50 -8.41 1.80
N GLY A 174 -0.61 -8.28 1.09
CA GLY A 174 -1.50 -9.39 0.80
C GLY A 174 -0.90 -10.41 -0.18
N GLN A 175 -1.70 -11.39 -0.55
CA GLN A 175 -1.25 -12.64 -1.19
C GLN A 175 -1.32 -12.61 -2.72
N SER A 176 -2.10 -11.69 -3.27
CA SER A 176 -2.38 -11.51 -4.69
C SER A 176 -1.95 -10.13 -5.19
N LEU A 177 -2.24 -9.85 -6.47
CA LEU A 177 -1.86 -8.66 -7.24
C LEU A 177 -0.35 -8.48 -7.46
N ASN A 178 0.49 -8.67 -6.44
CA ASN A 178 1.96 -8.58 -6.53
C ASN A 178 2.47 -7.30 -7.26
N GLY A 179 1.73 -6.20 -7.20
CA GLY A 179 2.04 -4.94 -7.89
C GLY A 179 1.71 -4.93 -9.39
N LYS A 180 0.99 -5.94 -9.90
CA LYS A 180 0.49 -5.97 -11.28
C LYS A 180 -0.51 -4.84 -11.52
N ASN A 181 -0.50 -4.33 -12.74
CA ASN A 181 -1.53 -3.41 -13.18
C ASN A 181 -2.86 -4.15 -13.23
N ILE A 182 -3.82 -3.69 -12.44
CA ILE A 182 -5.20 -4.18 -12.49
C ILE A 182 -6.10 -3.11 -13.08
N LEU A 183 -7.11 -3.58 -13.79
CA LEU A 183 -8.06 -2.70 -14.45
C LEU A 183 -9.05 -2.23 -13.39
N PHE A 184 -9.20 -0.93 -13.24
CA PHE A 184 -10.19 -0.32 -12.36
C PHE A 184 -11.20 0.44 -13.19
N GLN A 185 -12.48 0.31 -12.87
CA GLN A 185 -13.48 1.25 -13.39
C GLN A 185 -13.22 2.60 -12.71
N ILE A 186 -13.29 3.67 -13.51
CA ILE A 186 -13.10 5.05 -13.06
C ILE A 186 -14.36 5.88 -13.41
N PRO A 187 -14.63 6.96 -12.68
CA PRO A 187 -15.72 7.88 -12.99
C PRO A 187 -15.62 8.53 -14.38
N ASP A 188 -16.77 8.90 -14.93
CA ASP A 188 -16.86 9.44 -16.30
C ASP A 188 -16.16 10.78 -16.48
N TYR A 189 -15.96 11.55 -15.40
CA TYR A 189 -15.27 12.85 -15.45
C TYR A 189 -13.75 12.73 -15.66
N TYR A 190 -13.16 11.51 -15.62
CA TYR A 190 -11.75 11.33 -15.95
C TYR A 190 -11.53 11.48 -17.46
N GLU A 191 -10.68 12.43 -17.84
CA GLU A 191 -10.28 12.64 -19.24
C GLU A 191 -9.36 11.51 -19.74
N SER A 192 -8.40 11.08 -18.91
CA SER A 192 -7.48 10.00 -19.24
C SER A 192 -8.03 8.65 -18.78
N TYR A 193 -8.24 7.75 -19.73
CA TYR A 193 -8.67 6.37 -19.50
C TYR A 193 -7.94 5.43 -20.46
N TYR A 194 -7.92 4.14 -20.13
CA TYR A 194 -7.32 3.10 -20.95
C TYR A 194 -8.31 2.54 -21.99
N LYS A 195 -9.52 2.17 -21.55
CA LYS A 195 -10.58 1.67 -22.44
C LYS A 195 -11.97 1.94 -21.87
N ILE A 196 -12.99 1.77 -22.71
CA ILE A 196 -14.40 1.79 -22.32
C ILE A 196 -14.94 0.36 -22.51
N ILE A 197 -15.67 -0.14 -21.52
CA ILE A 197 -16.43 -1.40 -21.60
C ILE A 197 -17.85 -1.09 -21.12
N ASP A 198 -18.86 -1.42 -21.93
CA ASP A 198 -20.28 -1.21 -21.61
C ASP A 198 -20.60 0.22 -21.14
N GLY A 199 -20.02 1.22 -21.82
CA GLY A 199 -20.20 2.64 -21.49
C GLY A 199 -19.44 3.14 -20.26
N LYS A 200 -18.74 2.26 -19.53
CA LYS A 200 -17.95 2.62 -18.34
C LYS A 200 -16.46 2.77 -18.68
N LYS A 201 -15.81 3.83 -18.17
CA LYS A 201 -14.37 4.08 -18.33
C LYS A 201 -13.53 3.21 -17.39
N TYR A 202 -12.37 2.76 -17.87
CA TYR A 202 -11.41 1.99 -17.07
C TYR A 202 -9.98 2.51 -17.21
N ALA A 203 -9.19 2.41 -16.13
CA ALA A 203 -7.76 2.74 -16.09
C ALA A 203 -6.92 1.64 -15.42
N PHE A 204 -5.60 1.72 -15.60
CA PHE A 204 -4.61 0.86 -14.95
C PHE A 204 -3.74 1.69 -13.99
N PRO A 205 -4.18 1.94 -12.75
CA PRO A 205 -3.30 2.48 -11.73
C PRO A 205 -2.15 1.49 -11.49
N LYS A 206 -0.92 2.01 -11.57
CA LYS A 206 0.29 1.20 -11.41
C LYS A 206 0.54 0.86 -9.94
N GLY A 207 1.00 -0.36 -9.70
CA GLY A 207 1.52 -0.77 -8.40
C GLY A 207 0.46 -0.87 -7.31
N VAL A 208 -0.77 -1.26 -7.63
CA VAL A 208 -1.78 -1.51 -6.58
C VAL A 208 -1.51 -2.86 -5.92
N VAL A 209 -1.57 -2.87 -4.58
CA VAL A 209 -1.34 -4.05 -3.74
C VAL A 209 -2.32 -4.06 -2.57
N TRP A 210 -2.47 -5.22 -1.95
CA TRP A 210 -3.17 -5.37 -0.67
C TRP A 210 -2.21 -5.14 0.49
N PHE A 211 -2.70 -4.51 1.55
CA PHE A 211 -2.06 -4.38 2.86
C PHE A 211 -2.94 -5.03 3.92
N THR A 212 -2.33 -5.77 4.84
CA THR A 212 -3.06 -6.48 5.86
C THR A 212 -2.24 -6.70 7.13
N ASN A 213 -2.93 -7.05 8.21
CA ASN A 213 -2.36 -7.54 9.46
C ASN A 213 -2.95 -8.92 9.85
N PHE A 214 -3.49 -9.66 8.87
CA PHE A 214 -3.94 -11.05 8.99
C PHE A 214 -2.82 -12.03 8.72
N ASP A 215 -2.58 -12.93 9.67
CA ASP A 215 -1.55 -13.93 9.48
C ASP A 215 -2.02 -15.01 8.51
N VAL A 216 -1.09 -15.44 7.66
CA VAL A 216 -1.33 -16.41 6.59
C VAL A 216 -0.09 -17.27 6.38
N PRO A 217 -0.24 -18.57 6.08
CA PRO A 217 0.90 -19.50 5.99
C PRO A 217 2.02 -19.06 5.06
N LYS A 218 1.69 -18.36 3.97
CA LYS A 218 2.67 -17.86 2.99
C LYS A 218 3.76 -16.99 3.62
N ARG A 219 3.50 -16.34 4.76
CA ARG A 219 4.50 -15.52 5.46
C ARG A 219 5.65 -16.33 6.03
N SER A 220 5.45 -17.62 6.23
CA SER A 220 6.49 -18.55 6.67
C SER A 220 7.12 -19.33 5.52
N GLU A 221 6.75 -19.04 4.26
CA GLU A 221 7.41 -19.65 3.10
C GLU A 221 8.85 -19.16 2.98
N GLU A 222 9.78 -20.08 2.91
CA GLU A 222 11.19 -19.75 2.74
C GLU A 222 11.48 -19.37 1.29
N LEU A 223 12.18 -18.26 1.12
CA LEU A 223 12.74 -17.86 -0.17
C LEU A 223 13.98 -18.73 -0.45
N VAL A 224 13.89 -19.57 -1.49
CA VAL A 224 15.03 -20.37 -1.95
C VAL A 224 16.11 -19.45 -2.53
N LEU A 225 17.29 -19.45 -1.91
CA LEU A 225 18.47 -18.70 -2.34
C LEU A 225 19.48 -19.65 -3.00
N TYR A 226 20.06 -19.23 -4.13
CA TYR A 226 20.99 -20.07 -4.90
C TYR A 226 22.15 -19.28 -5.51
N LYS A 227 22.15 -17.95 -5.40
CA LYS A 227 23.27 -17.12 -5.85
C LYS A 227 24.37 -17.11 -4.79
N LYS A 228 25.62 -17.04 -5.22
CA LYS A 228 26.77 -16.81 -4.34
C LYS A 228 27.21 -15.36 -4.43
N TYR A 229 27.76 -14.84 -3.36
CA TYR A 229 28.29 -13.49 -3.31
C TYR A 229 29.56 -13.38 -4.16
N ASP A 230 29.55 -12.39 -5.06
CA ASP A 230 30.73 -11.94 -5.80
C ASP A 230 30.87 -10.41 -5.69
N LYS A 231 32.04 -9.94 -5.28
CA LYS A 231 32.29 -8.51 -5.04
C LYS A 231 32.09 -7.64 -6.29
N LYS A 232 32.24 -8.18 -7.50
CA LYS A 232 32.07 -7.43 -8.75
C LYS A 232 30.60 -7.34 -9.14
N GLU A 233 29.80 -8.38 -8.88
CA GLU A 233 28.37 -8.40 -9.19
C GLU A 233 27.49 -7.64 -8.19
N TYR A 234 27.93 -7.55 -6.93
CA TYR A 234 27.16 -6.94 -5.84
C TYR A 234 27.84 -5.65 -5.34
N PRO A 235 27.58 -4.50 -5.97
CA PRO A 235 28.20 -3.24 -5.57
C PRO A 235 27.79 -2.86 -4.15
N LYS A 236 28.74 -2.31 -3.39
CA LYS A 236 28.46 -1.74 -2.06
C LYS A 236 27.86 -0.34 -2.18
N PHE A 237 27.05 0.05 -1.20
CA PHE A 237 26.74 1.46 -1.01
C PHE A 237 28.00 2.18 -0.51
N ASP A 238 28.19 3.40 -0.99
CA ASP A 238 29.34 4.23 -0.65
C ASP A 238 29.15 4.94 0.71
N ASN A 239 27.90 5.09 1.16
CA ASN A 239 27.55 5.75 2.42
C ASN A 239 26.88 4.85 3.46
N TYR A 240 26.95 3.52 3.30
CA TYR A 240 26.45 2.56 4.27
C TYR A 240 27.10 1.19 4.07
N ASP A 241 27.43 0.45 5.13
CA ASP A 241 28.02 -0.89 5.01
C ASP A 241 26.95 -1.95 4.66
N ALA A 242 26.51 -1.92 3.42
CA ALA A 242 25.62 -2.90 2.82
C ALA A 242 25.90 -3.05 1.32
N ILE A 243 25.48 -4.18 0.76
CA ILE A 243 25.51 -4.41 -0.69
C ILE A 243 24.15 -4.05 -1.31
N ASN A 244 24.16 -3.53 -2.55
CA ASN A 244 22.96 -3.31 -3.33
C ASN A 244 22.56 -4.59 -4.06
N ILE A 245 21.30 -4.98 -3.91
CA ILE A 245 20.68 -6.09 -4.63
C ILE A 245 19.58 -5.52 -5.51
N ASP A 246 19.75 -5.61 -6.83
CA ASP A 246 18.79 -5.02 -7.77
C ASP A 246 17.51 -5.85 -7.93
N ARG A 247 17.60 -7.18 -7.72
CA ARG A 247 16.46 -8.10 -7.84
C ARG A 247 16.46 -9.09 -6.69
N THR A 248 15.28 -9.36 -6.14
CA THR A 248 15.11 -10.30 -5.02
C THR A 248 15.68 -11.68 -5.30
N GLU A 249 15.63 -12.14 -6.56
CA GLU A 249 16.18 -13.44 -6.99
C GLU A 249 17.71 -13.48 -6.98
N GLN A 250 18.37 -12.33 -6.84
CA GLN A 250 19.82 -12.20 -6.76
C GLN A 250 20.33 -12.12 -5.32
N ILE A 251 19.48 -12.30 -4.30
CA ILE A 251 19.95 -12.35 -2.92
C ILE A 251 20.94 -13.52 -2.77
N PRO A 252 22.22 -13.26 -2.38
CA PRO A 252 23.20 -14.31 -2.20
C PRO A 252 22.90 -15.16 -0.95
N MET A 253 23.10 -16.48 -1.05
CA MET A 253 22.85 -17.45 0.00
C MET A 253 23.94 -17.52 1.07
N ASP A 254 25.09 -16.87 0.84
CA ASP A 254 26.32 -16.96 1.63
C ASP A 254 26.81 -15.60 2.16
N TYR A 255 26.04 -14.52 1.97
CA TYR A 255 26.39 -13.19 2.47
C TYR A 255 25.75 -12.92 3.85
N THR A 256 26.58 -12.66 4.86
CA THR A 256 26.18 -12.41 6.26
C THR A 256 25.88 -10.95 6.58
N GLY A 257 26.37 -10.03 5.74
CA GLY A 257 26.21 -8.59 5.94
C GLY A 257 24.80 -8.06 5.63
N VAL A 258 24.63 -6.74 5.76
CA VAL A 258 23.37 -6.09 5.40
C VAL A 258 23.25 -5.98 3.87
N MET A 259 22.04 -6.20 3.37
CA MET A 259 21.70 -6.15 1.95
C MET A 259 20.58 -5.14 1.71
N GLY A 260 20.75 -4.22 0.76
CA GLY A 260 19.70 -3.34 0.29
C GLY A 260 18.94 -3.98 -0.86
N VAL A 261 17.73 -4.46 -0.61
CA VAL A 261 16.86 -5.12 -1.59
C VAL A 261 15.74 -4.19 -2.08
N PRO A 262 15.11 -4.43 -3.25
CA PRO A 262 14.00 -3.61 -3.71
C PRO A 262 12.78 -3.72 -2.78
N ILE A 263 11.91 -2.72 -2.73
CA ILE A 263 10.67 -2.79 -1.92
C ILE A 263 9.73 -3.95 -2.33
N THR A 264 9.86 -4.45 -3.56
CA THR A 264 9.12 -5.62 -4.06
C THR A 264 9.51 -6.91 -3.35
N PHE A 265 10.64 -6.94 -2.64
CA PHE A 265 11.04 -8.04 -1.75
C PHE A 265 9.94 -8.41 -0.75
N LEU A 266 9.14 -7.45 -0.28
CA LEU A 266 8.08 -7.71 0.70
C LEU A 266 7.01 -8.71 0.25
N HIS A 267 6.86 -8.96 -1.06
CA HIS A 267 5.98 -10.03 -1.57
C HIS A 267 6.48 -11.44 -1.24
N LYS A 268 7.77 -11.58 -0.90
CA LYS A 268 8.46 -12.82 -0.56
C LYS A 268 9.10 -12.75 0.84
N TYR A 269 8.76 -11.74 1.63
CA TYR A 269 9.36 -11.53 2.93
C TYR A 269 8.84 -12.56 3.92
N ASN A 270 9.78 -13.31 4.48
CA ASN A 270 9.55 -14.22 5.58
C ASN A 270 10.30 -13.68 6.82
N PRO A 271 9.58 -13.30 7.89
CA PRO A 271 10.20 -12.75 9.09
C PRO A 271 11.00 -13.78 9.88
N ASP A 272 10.88 -15.09 9.59
CA ASP A 272 11.70 -16.16 10.17
C ASP A 272 13.04 -16.31 9.45
N GLN A 273 13.09 -15.97 8.15
CA GLN A 273 14.29 -16.05 7.32
C GLN A 273 15.09 -14.74 7.32
N PHE A 274 14.43 -13.59 7.27
CA PHE A 274 15.10 -12.29 7.15
C PHE A 274 14.72 -11.33 8.28
N GLU A 275 15.67 -10.51 8.70
CA GLU A 275 15.47 -9.35 9.56
C GLU A 275 15.40 -8.09 8.70
N ILE A 276 14.41 -7.22 8.93
CA ILE A 276 14.39 -5.86 8.34
C ILE A 276 15.13 -4.90 9.28
N VAL A 277 16.29 -4.42 8.83
CA VAL A 277 17.15 -3.49 9.55
C VAL A 277 16.63 -2.04 9.40
N GLY A 278 16.20 -1.66 8.20
CA GLY A 278 15.78 -0.29 7.92
C GLY A 278 15.35 -0.05 6.47
N LEU A 279 15.18 1.22 6.11
CA LEU A 279 14.84 1.67 4.75
C LEU A 279 15.79 2.77 4.32
N GLY A 280 16.48 2.58 3.20
CA GLY A 280 17.51 3.48 2.68
C GLY A 280 17.02 4.78 2.04
N ASN A 281 15.92 5.36 2.52
CA ASN A 281 15.26 6.52 1.88
C ASN A 281 15.23 7.80 2.73
N SER A 282 15.56 7.72 4.01
CA SER A 282 15.61 8.89 4.90
C SER A 282 16.47 8.62 6.14
N ARG A 283 16.97 9.69 6.78
CA ARG A 283 17.74 9.60 8.03
C ARG A 283 16.95 9.05 9.23
N ASP A 284 15.63 9.09 9.16
CA ASP A 284 14.76 8.50 10.17
C ASP A 284 14.81 6.95 10.14
N ASN A 285 15.18 6.37 8.99
CA ASN A 285 15.13 4.94 8.74
C ASN A 285 16.50 4.26 8.71
N PHE A 286 17.58 5.02 8.45
CA PHE A 286 18.97 4.57 8.50
C PHE A 286 19.90 5.77 8.66
N THR A 287 21.15 5.55 9.07
CA THR A 287 22.15 6.63 9.22
C THR A 287 23.28 6.43 8.21
N PRO A 288 23.45 7.33 7.23
CA PRO A 288 24.61 7.31 6.35
C PRO A 288 25.91 7.46 7.15
N ASN A 289 26.93 6.69 6.81
CA ASN A 289 28.27 6.78 7.41
C ASN A 289 29.21 7.75 6.65
N LYS A 290 28.76 8.31 5.53
CA LYS A 290 29.49 9.27 4.70
C LYS A 290 28.55 10.42 4.30
N ASN A 291 29.05 11.65 4.39
CA ASN A 291 28.39 12.83 3.85
C ASN A 291 29.15 13.33 2.61
N TYR A 292 28.39 13.83 1.66
CA TYR A 292 28.83 14.41 0.41
C TYR A 292 28.83 15.94 0.54
N GLN A 293 29.97 16.56 0.20
CA GLN A 293 30.18 18.00 0.33
C GLN A 293 29.71 18.74 -0.93
N ASN A 294 28.91 19.80 -0.75
CA ASN A 294 28.34 20.61 -1.83
C ASN A 294 27.72 19.81 -2.99
N PRO A 295 26.89 18.78 -2.72
CA PRO A 295 26.39 17.93 -3.77
C PRO A 295 25.41 18.69 -4.67
N TYR A 296 25.54 18.46 -5.98
CA TYR A 296 24.55 18.90 -6.97
C TYR A 296 24.07 17.72 -7.81
N LYS A 297 22.78 17.77 -8.14
CA LYS A 297 22.08 16.77 -8.95
C LYS A 297 22.11 17.20 -10.41
N ILE A 298 22.42 16.28 -11.31
CA ILE A 298 22.34 16.48 -12.76
C ILE A 298 21.16 15.66 -13.29
N LEU A 299 20.22 16.34 -13.96
CA LEU A 299 19.07 15.73 -14.61
C LEU A 299 19.45 15.17 -16.00
N ARG A 300 18.53 14.41 -16.62
CA ARG A 300 18.77 13.78 -17.93
C ARG A 300 19.03 14.77 -19.06
N ASP A 301 18.45 15.96 -18.95
CA ASP A 301 18.64 17.09 -19.88
C ASP A 301 19.91 17.89 -19.58
N GLY A 302 20.69 17.51 -18.55
CA GLY A 302 21.89 18.21 -18.11
C GLY A 302 21.65 19.32 -17.08
N THR A 303 20.38 19.63 -16.75
CA THR A 303 20.03 20.66 -15.77
C THR A 303 20.62 20.34 -14.39
N LYS A 304 21.22 21.35 -13.75
CA LYS A 304 21.79 21.24 -12.39
C LYS A 304 20.77 21.70 -11.34
N GLN A 305 20.65 20.94 -10.27
CA GLN A 305 19.80 21.25 -9.12
C GLN A 305 20.54 20.98 -7.80
N ASN A 306 19.99 21.49 -6.69
CA ASN A 306 20.50 21.15 -5.36
C ASN A 306 20.51 19.62 -5.16
N GLY A 307 21.65 19.09 -4.71
CA GLY A 307 21.87 17.66 -4.55
C GLY A 307 21.84 17.16 -3.11
N ASN A 308 21.56 18.02 -2.11
CA ASN A 308 21.69 17.67 -0.68
C ASN A 308 20.86 16.46 -0.25
N ALA A 309 19.79 16.14 -0.98
CA ALA A 309 19.01 14.93 -0.77
C ALA A 309 19.85 13.64 -0.80
N ILE A 310 20.98 13.60 -1.52
CA ILE A 310 21.90 12.44 -1.57
C ILE A 310 22.46 12.08 -0.17
N ASN A 311 22.55 13.05 0.74
CA ASN A 311 22.97 12.85 2.13
C ASN A 311 21.90 12.25 3.04
N CYS A 312 20.71 11.98 2.51
CA CYS A 312 19.58 11.42 3.25
C CYS A 312 19.13 10.05 2.70
N VAL A 313 19.74 9.57 1.62
CA VAL A 313 19.39 8.31 0.95
C VAL A 313 20.65 7.47 0.74
N LEU A 314 20.49 6.18 0.45
CA LEU A 314 21.63 5.35 0.06
C LEU A 314 22.26 5.91 -1.22
N ALA A 315 23.56 5.75 -1.35
CA ALA A 315 24.30 6.21 -2.52
C ALA A 315 25.28 5.14 -3.01
N ILE A 316 25.39 5.01 -4.32
CA ILE A 316 26.36 4.14 -4.99
C ILE A 316 27.30 5.05 -5.76
N GLU A 317 28.61 4.93 -5.52
CA GLU A 317 29.62 5.66 -6.30
C GLU A 317 29.98 4.89 -7.58
N SER A 318 30.01 5.60 -8.70
CA SER A 318 30.41 5.10 -10.01
C SER A 318 31.63 5.86 -10.53
N LYS A 319 32.56 5.12 -11.14
CA LYS A 319 33.71 5.72 -11.85
C LYS A 319 33.32 6.25 -13.24
N ILE A 320 32.27 5.67 -13.82
CA ILE A 320 31.75 5.96 -15.16
C ILE A 320 30.54 6.89 -15.00
N LYS A 321 30.46 7.91 -15.87
CA LYS A 321 29.34 8.84 -15.91
C LYS A 321 28.03 8.06 -16.16
N PRO A 322 27.02 8.14 -15.29
CA PRO A 322 25.75 7.46 -15.50
C PRO A 322 24.94 8.11 -16.64
N ASP A 323 24.20 7.31 -17.41
CA ASP A 323 23.30 7.80 -18.47
C ASP A 323 22.05 8.50 -17.93
N GLY A 324 21.73 8.28 -16.65
CA GLY A 324 20.52 8.76 -15.99
C GLY A 324 20.71 10.03 -15.16
N ILE A 325 19.90 10.15 -14.12
CA ILE A 325 20.08 11.16 -13.07
C ILE A 325 21.24 10.71 -12.18
N TYR A 326 22.15 11.62 -11.86
CA TYR A 326 23.26 11.36 -10.95
C TYR A 326 23.61 12.63 -10.16
N TYR A 327 24.47 12.46 -9.17
CA TYR A 327 24.95 13.53 -8.31
C TYR A 327 26.48 13.62 -8.42
N ILE A 328 27.01 14.80 -8.19
CA ILE A 328 28.46 15.06 -8.05
C ILE A 328 28.64 15.81 -6.72
N SER A 329 29.72 15.54 -6.01
CA SER A 329 30.12 16.28 -4.81
C SER A 329 31.62 16.55 -4.81
N ASP A 330 32.11 17.45 -3.96
CA ASP A 330 33.54 17.80 -3.96
C ASP A 330 34.43 16.61 -3.58
N ASN A 331 33.87 15.67 -2.81
CA ASN A 331 34.54 14.47 -2.30
C ASN A 331 34.06 13.16 -2.96
N SER A 332 33.35 13.21 -4.09
CA SER A 332 32.93 12.01 -4.84
C SER A 332 32.63 12.32 -6.30
N LYS A 333 32.91 11.35 -7.20
CA LYS A 333 32.85 11.60 -8.64
C LYS A 333 31.42 11.57 -9.21
N TYR A 334 30.82 10.38 -9.29
CA TYR A 334 29.46 10.21 -9.75
C TYR A 334 28.70 9.35 -8.76
N LEU A 335 27.61 9.88 -8.22
CA LEU A 335 26.79 9.23 -7.22
C LEU A 335 25.42 8.93 -7.82
N ILE A 336 24.94 7.72 -7.56
CA ILE A 336 23.62 7.26 -7.95
C ILE A 336 22.81 7.03 -6.68
N ALA A 337 21.68 7.73 -6.55
CA ALA A 337 20.67 7.39 -5.55
C ALA A 337 19.78 6.28 -6.15
N PRO A 338 19.85 5.02 -5.67
CA PRO A 338 18.90 4.01 -6.07
C PRO A 338 17.50 4.38 -5.58
N TYR A 339 16.48 3.80 -6.19
CA TYR A 339 15.15 3.81 -5.57
C TYR A 339 15.23 3.16 -4.18
N ALA A 340 14.32 3.52 -3.28
CA ALA A 340 14.31 3.08 -1.88
C ALA A 340 14.61 1.57 -1.74
N ARG A 341 15.63 1.24 -0.94
CA ARG A 341 16.03 -0.13 -0.64
C ARG A 341 15.67 -0.51 0.79
N ILE A 342 15.02 -1.65 0.96
CA ILE A 342 14.83 -2.25 2.28
C ILE A 342 16.16 -2.88 2.68
N LEU A 343 16.70 -2.47 3.82
CA LEU A 343 17.92 -3.03 4.38
C LEU A 343 17.54 -4.29 5.16
N ILE A 344 18.07 -5.44 4.76
CA ILE A 344 17.78 -6.75 5.36
C ILE A 344 19.05 -7.49 5.76
N ARG A 345 18.92 -8.42 6.70
CA ARG A 345 19.92 -9.44 7.04
C ARG A 345 19.29 -10.83 6.96
N ASN A 346 20.02 -11.82 6.44
CA ASN A 346 19.57 -13.21 6.47
C ASN A 346 19.87 -13.79 7.86
N LYS A 347 18.85 -14.27 8.57
CA LYS A 347 18.97 -14.83 9.92
C LYS A 347 19.45 -16.27 9.95
N LYS A 348 19.46 -16.95 8.81
CA LYS A 348 19.82 -18.37 8.69
C LYS A 348 21.31 -18.59 8.39
N ILE A 349 22.06 -17.52 8.15
CA ILE A 349 23.51 -17.57 7.92
C ILE A 349 24.14 -16.97 9.17
N ILE A 350 24.90 -17.79 9.92
CA ILE A 350 25.63 -17.38 11.12
C ILE A 350 27.11 -17.21 10.75
#